data_AF-A0A7C5XXP5-F1
#
_entry.id   AF-A0A7C5XXP5-F1
#
_cell.length_a   1.000
_cell.length_b   1.000
_cell.length_c   1.000
_cell.angle_alpha   90.00
_cell.angle_beta   90.00
_cell.angle_gamma   90.00
#
_symmetry.space_group_name_H-M   'P 1'
#
loop_
_entity.id
_entity.type
_entity.pdbx_description
1 polymer ?
#
loop_
_entity_poly.entity_id
_entity_poly.type
_entity_poly.pdbx_seq_one_letter_code
_entity_poly.pdbx_strand_id
1 'polypeptide(L)' 'AEHLMSDGIISLFWSQKREKMERCFRIVKMRGCQINPDVRPMDITEKGVIVYPTQVPLSLAED' A
#
# COMPACT_ATOMS: atom_id res chain seq x y z
N ALA A 1 16.82 -8.60 -9.68
CA ALA A 1 18.06 -8.49 -8.90
C ALA A 1 17.93 -7.48 -7.75
N GLU A 2 17.29 -6.33 -7.97
CA GLU A 2 17.17 -5.23 -7.00
C GLU A 2 16.52 -5.62 -5.64
N HIS A 3 15.50 -6.48 -5.65
CA HIS A 3 14.80 -6.92 -4.43
C HIS A 3 15.66 -7.73 -3.43
N LEU A 4 16.82 -8.24 -3.86
CA LEU A 4 17.71 -9.05 -3.02
C LEU A 4 18.60 -8.18 -2.12
N MET A 5 18.91 -6.95 -2.57
CA MET A 5 19.82 -6.04 -1.89
C MET A 5 19.14 -5.12 -0.86
N SER A 6 17.82 -4.96 -0.92
CA SER A 6 17.09 -4.09 0.00
C SER A 6 16.70 -4.77 1.32
N ASP A 7 16.68 -4.02 2.42
CA ASP A 7 16.13 -4.51 3.69
C ASP A 7 14.61 -4.41 3.73
N GLY A 8 14.05 -3.43 3.02
CA GLY A 8 12.62 -3.19 2.90
C GLY A 8 12.19 -2.87 1.48
N ILE A 9 10.97 -3.27 1.12
CA ILE A 9 10.32 -2.92 -0.14
C ILE A 9 8.87 -2.60 0.16
N ILE A 10 8.48 -1.38 -0.18
CA ILE A 10 7.10 -0.92 -0.16
C ILE A 10 6.70 -0.62 -1.60
N SER A 11 5.57 -1.16 -2.03
CA SER A 11 5.00 -0.89 -3.35
C SER A 11 3.91 0.15 -3.21
N LEU A 12 4.04 1.26 -3.92
CA LEU A 12 3.04 2.33 -4.04
C LEU A 12 2.41 2.24 -5.43
N PHE A 13 1.09 2.26 -5.51
CA PHE A 13 0.39 2.15 -6.78
C PHE A 13 -0.99 2.79 -6.72
N TRP A 14 -1.54 3.08 -7.89
CA TRP A 14 -2.94 3.44 -8.02
C TRP A 14 -3.78 2.18 -8.22
N SER A 15 -4.83 2.05 -7.44
CA SER A 15 -5.85 1.02 -7.60
C SER A 15 -7.11 1.62 -8.22
N GLN A 16 -7.71 0.90 -9.15
CA GLN A 16 -8.91 1.34 -9.87
C GLN A 16 -10.08 0.41 -9.56
N LYS A 17 -11.25 0.98 -9.21
CA LYS A 17 -12.55 0.28 -9.22
C LYS A 17 -13.56 1.13 -9.96
N ARG A 18 -14.02 0.64 -11.11
CA ARG A 18 -14.89 1.39 -12.04
C ARG A 18 -14.21 2.72 -12.44
N GLU A 19 -14.85 3.85 -12.14
CA GLU A 19 -14.33 5.20 -12.41
C GLU A 19 -13.55 5.81 -11.23
N LYS A 20 -13.43 5.08 -10.11
CA LYS A 20 -12.72 5.56 -8.92
C LYS A 20 -11.27 5.09 -8.94
N MET A 21 -10.37 6.03 -8.65
CA MET A 21 -8.93 5.80 -8.48
C MET A 21 -8.56 6.09 -7.03
N GLU A 22 -7.75 5.23 -6.43
CA GLU A 22 -7.28 5.34 -5.06
C GLU A 22 -5.78 5.05 -4.99
N ARG A 23 -5.02 5.84 -4.21
CA ARG A 23 -3.62 5.49 -3.94
C ARG A 23 -3.58 4.42 -2.87
N CYS A 24 -2.80 3.40 -3.13
CA CYS A 24 -2.62 2.26 -2.25
C CYS A 24 -1.14 2.01 -2.01
N PHE A 25 -0.84 1.37 -0.90
CA PHE A 25 0.45 0.75 -0.69
C PHE A 25 0.32 -0.66 -0.12
N ARG A 26 1.40 -1.44 -0.27
CA ARG A 26 1.61 -2.69 0.46
C ARG A 26 3.07 -2.90 0.79
N ILE A 27 3.33 -3.64 1.87
CA ILE A 27 4.68 -4.09 2.22
C ILE A 27 4.97 -5.37 1.42
N VAL A 28 5.97 -5.32 0.53
CA VAL A 28 6.41 -6.48 -0.26
C VAL A 28 7.46 -7.27 0.52
N LYS A 29 8.34 -6.57 1.25
CA LYS A 29 9.42 -7.16 2.04
C LYS A 29 9.79 -6.22 3.19
N MET A 30 10.10 -6.78 4.35
CA MET A 30 10.78 -6.06 5.42
C MET A 30 11.57 -7.06 6.26
N ARG A 31 12.89 -6.91 6.36
CA ARG A 31 13.75 -7.79 7.17
C ARG A 31 13.63 -7.45 8.65
N GLY A 32 13.59 -8.47 9.50
CA GLY A 32 13.63 -8.31 10.95
C GLY A 32 12.32 -7.92 11.62
N CYS A 33 11.19 -7.88 10.90
CA CYS A 33 9.88 -7.64 11.49
C CYS A 33 8.80 -8.53 10.85
N GLN A 34 7.71 -8.72 11.60
CA GLN A 34 6.48 -9.28 11.05
C GLN A 34 5.77 -8.20 10.23
N ILE A 35 5.25 -8.59 9.07
CA ILE A 35 4.56 -7.68 8.16
C ILE A 35 3.10 -8.09 8.01
N ASN A 36 2.23 -7.08 7.85
CA ASN A 36 0.93 -7.28 7.25
C ASN A 36 1.07 -7.00 5.73
N PRO A 37 0.85 -7.99 4.85
CA PRO A 37 1.04 -7.83 3.40
C PRO A 37 -0.20 -7.26 2.68
N ASP A 38 -1.28 -6.97 3.41
CA ASP A 38 -2.52 -6.47 2.85
C ASP A 38 -2.30 -5.11 2.18
N VAL A 39 -3.08 -4.86 1.13
CA VAL A 39 -3.13 -3.55 0.49
C VAL A 39 -3.92 -2.60 1.39
N ARG A 40 -3.38 -1.39 1.59
CA ARG A 40 -4.01 -0.34 2.37
C ARG A 40 -4.12 0.94 1.57
N PRO A 41 -5.25 1.66 1.67
CA PRO A 41 -5.36 3.02 1.17
C PRO A 41 -4.32 3.94 1.79
N MET A 42 -3.86 4.92 1.01
CA MET A 42 -2.99 5.98 1.47
C MET A 42 -3.27 7.29 0.74
N ASP A 43 -2.86 8.40 1.35
CA ASP A 43 -2.84 9.73 0.74
C ASP A 43 -1.45 10.35 0.83
N ILE A 44 -1.18 11.30 -0.07
CA ILE A 44 -0.03 12.20 0.04
C ILE A 44 -0.60 13.61 0.13
N THR A 45 -0.37 14.24 1.26
CA THR A 45 -0.85 15.58 1.61
C THR A 45 0.33 16.53 1.76
N GLU A 46 0.07 17.82 1.99
CA GLU A 46 1.11 18.79 2.35
C GLU A 46 1.84 18.43 3.65
N LYS A 47 1.24 17.57 4.49
CA LYS A 47 1.84 17.06 5.74
C LYS A 47 2.60 15.75 5.56
N GLY A 48 2.71 15.24 4.32
CA GLY A 48 3.36 13.98 3.99
C GLY A 48 2.38 12.84 3.73
N VAL A 49 2.83 11.61 3.98
CA VAL A 49 2.10 10.37 3.67
C VAL A 49 1.19 9.97 4.83
N ILE A 50 -0.08 9.70 4.53
CA ILE A 50 -1.07 9.17 5.47
C ILE A 50 -1.46 7.77 5.01
N VAL A 51 -1.47 6.82 5.93
CA VAL A 51 -1.86 5.43 5.70
C VAL A 51 -3.10 5.13 6.53
N TYR A 52 -4.09 4.46 5.95
CA TYR A 52 -5.31 4.05 6.64
C TYR A 52 -5.29 2.52 6.91
N PRO A 53 -4.73 2.07 8.05
CA PRO A 53 -4.41 0.65 8.27
C PRO A 53 -5.62 -0.26 8.46
N THR A 54 -6.79 0.30 8.76
CA THR A 54 -8.05 -0.44 8.96
C THR A 54 -9.00 -0.34 7.78
N GLN A 55 -8.69 0.47 6.77
CA GLN A 55 -9.53 0.62 5.59
C GLN A 55 -9.22 -0.46 4.56
N VAL A 56 -10.26 -0.95 3.91
CA VAL A 56 -10.16 -1.86 2.77
C VAL A 56 -10.10 -1.00 1.50
N PRO A 57 -9.11 -1.22 0.60
CA PRO A 57 -9.06 -0.53 -0.67
C PRO A 57 -10.35 -0.70 -1.46
N LEU A 58 -10.74 0.34 -2.20
CA LEU A 58 -11.95 0.32 -3.01
C LEU A 58 -11.99 -0.91 -3.93
N SER A 59 -10.86 -1.26 -4.55
CA SER A 59 -10.74 -2.43 -5.43
C SER A 59 -10.96 -3.78 -4.75
N LEU A 60 -10.86 -3.84 -3.42
CA LEU A 60 -11.05 -5.06 -2.62
C LEU A 60 -12.32 -5.00 -1.74
N ALA A 61 -12.99 -3.84 -1.68
CA ALA A 61 -14.25 -3.73 -0.98
C ALA A 61 -15.32 -4.56 -1.73
N GLU A 62 -16.08 -5.36 -0.99
CA GLU A 62 -17.30 -6.00 -1.48
C GLU A 62 -18.31 -4.93 -1.95
N ASP A 63 -19.17 -5.28 -2.91
CA ASP A 63 -20.20 -4.37 -3.44
C ASP A 63 -21.41 -4.25 -2.49
#